data_AF-A0A4R3A918-F1
#
_entry.id   AF-A0A4R3A918-F1
#
_cell.length_a   1.000
_cell.length_b   1.000
_cell.length_c   1.000
_cell.angle_alpha   90.00
_cell.angle_beta   90.00
_cell.angle_gamma   90.00
#
_symmetry.space_group_name_H-M   'P 1'
#
loop_
_entity.id
_entity.type
_entity.pdbx_description
1 polymer ?
#
loop_
_entity_poly.entity_id
_entity_poly.type
_entity_poly.pdbx_seq_one_letter_code
_entity_poly.pdbx_strand_id
1 'polypeptide(L)'
;MTFHPTMVGGAPAVCNCCGRAATGVGIGDAKEPRFLCQECVLILEQIKRVRRFDPYELEARLGGMEAAGPLVDEFGSDLAEWSEEQVLIFCGAIWKGCADKLREVIRAGQPPF
;
A
#
# COMPACT_ATOMS: atom_id res chain seq x y z
N MET A 1 3.92 -8.57 8.96
CA MET A 1 4.15 -8.60 10.41
C MET A 1 4.37 -7.19 10.89
N THR A 2 3.55 -6.76 11.85
CA THR A 2 3.70 -5.48 12.57
C THR A 2 4.28 -5.79 13.95
N PHE A 3 5.30 -5.05 14.36
CA PHE A 3 5.98 -5.24 15.65
C PHE A 3 5.53 -4.13 16.61
N HIS A 4 4.83 -4.50 17.68
CA HIS A 4 4.27 -3.58 18.67
C HIS A 4 4.57 -4.05 20.11
N PRO A 5 4.55 -3.14 21.11
CA PRO A 5 4.37 -1.69 20.97
C PRO A 5 5.66 -0.99 20.51
N THR A 6 5.56 0.00 19.61
CA THR A 6 6.78 0.71 19.15
C THR A 6 7.26 1.75 20.18
N MET A 7 6.43 2.10 21.17
CA MET A 7 6.76 2.99 22.28
C MET A 7 6.29 2.40 23.62
N VAL A 8 7.10 2.55 24.68
CA VAL A 8 6.74 2.24 26.07
C VAL A 8 7.19 3.40 26.96
N GLY A 9 6.27 4.01 27.72
CA GLY A 9 6.61 5.07 28.68
C GLY A 9 7.27 6.31 28.07
N GLY A 10 6.95 6.65 26.82
CA GLY A 10 7.57 7.78 26.10
C GLY A 10 8.92 7.45 25.44
N ALA A 11 9.44 6.23 25.63
CA ALA A 11 10.68 5.76 25.01
C ALA A 11 10.39 4.82 23.84
N PRO A 12 11.22 4.83 22.77
CA PRO A 12 11.19 3.80 21.73
C PRO A 12 11.38 2.40 22.31
N ALA A 13 10.61 1.42 21.84
CA ALA A 13 10.67 0.03 22.29
C ALA A 13 11.17 -0.89 21.17
N VAL A 14 10.27 -1.35 20.28
CA VAL A 14 10.65 -2.22 19.15
C VAL A 14 10.58 -1.51 17.81
N CYS A 15 11.50 -1.88 16.92
CA CYS A 15 11.59 -1.40 15.56
C CYS A 15 10.39 -1.89 14.76
N ASN A 16 9.64 -0.95 14.18
CA ASN A 16 8.47 -1.25 13.35
C ASN A 16 8.80 -2.12 12.12
N CYS A 17 10.06 -2.13 11.67
CA CYS A 17 10.49 -2.90 10.50
C CYS A 17 10.96 -4.33 10.84
N CYS A 18 11.66 -4.54 11.95
CA CYS A 18 12.38 -5.80 12.20
C CYS A 18 12.30 -6.32 13.64
N GLY A 19 11.60 -5.63 14.54
CA GLY A 19 11.40 -6.06 15.93
C GLY A 19 12.61 -5.88 16.86
N ARG A 20 13.76 -5.40 16.37
CA ARG A 20 14.94 -5.07 17.20
C ARG A 20 14.72 -3.81 18.04
N ALA A 21 15.62 -3.52 18.99
CA ALA A 21 15.57 -2.28 19.78
C ALA A 21 15.53 -1.03 18.88
N ALA A 22 14.52 -0.19 19.09
CA ALA A 22 14.31 1.03 18.31
C ALA A 22 15.11 2.22 18.87
N THR A 23 15.31 3.23 18.03
CA THR A 23 15.86 4.55 18.42
C THR A 23 14.79 5.64 18.30
N GLY A 24 15.14 6.88 18.61
CA GLY A 24 14.20 8.02 18.61
C GLY A 24 13.73 8.50 17.22
N VAL A 25 14.07 7.81 16.13
CA VAL A 25 13.64 8.18 14.77
C VAL A 25 12.47 7.30 14.33
N GLY A 26 11.33 7.91 14.00
CA GLY A 26 10.11 7.24 13.61
C GLY A 26 9.53 7.75 12.28
N ILE A 27 8.69 6.93 11.66
CA ILE A 27 8.03 7.23 10.37
C ILE A 27 6.51 7.39 10.52
N GLY A 28 6.00 7.39 11.75
CA GLY A 28 4.60 7.58 12.07
C GLY A 28 4.30 8.95 12.64
N ASP A 29 3.20 9.06 13.40
CA ASP A 29 2.74 10.31 14.01
C ASP A 29 3.00 10.31 15.54
N ALA A 30 2.54 11.35 16.24
CA ALA A 30 2.71 11.45 17.70
C ALA A 30 2.03 10.32 18.49
N LYS A 31 1.00 9.68 17.92
CA LYS A 31 0.21 8.62 18.57
C LYS A 31 0.84 7.24 18.35
N GLU A 32 1.35 6.98 17.15
CA GLU A 32 2.09 5.76 16.80
C GLU A 32 3.33 6.16 16.00
N PRO A 33 4.47 6.46 16.65
CA PRO A 33 5.64 7.01 15.98
C PRO A 33 6.35 6.02 15.07
N ARG A 34 6.09 4.71 15.22
CA ARG A 34 6.69 3.65 14.41
C ARG A 34 8.21 3.77 14.37
N PHE A 35 8.83 3.82 15.54
CA PHE A 35 10.26 3.97 15.67
C PHE A 35 11.04 2.85 14.95
N LEU A 36 12.22 3.18 14.44
CA LEU A 36 13.11 2.28 13.71
C LEU A 36 14.42 2.06 14.48
N CYS A 37 15.08 0.92 14.26
CA CYS A 37 16.45 0.69 14.75
C CYS A 37 17.47 1.37 13.81
N GLN A 38 18.71 1.56 14.28
CA GLN A 38 19.79 2.21 13.51
C GLN A 38 19.97 1.57 12.13
N GLU A 39 19.99 0.23 12.07
CA GLU A 39 20.16 -0.51 10.81
C GLU A 39 19.02 -0.25 9.82
N CYS A 40 17.77 -0.26 10.28
CA CYS A 40 16.62 -0.05 9.40
C CYS A 40 16.50 1.40 8.92
N VAL A 41 16.99 2.38 9.68
CA VAL A 41 17.05 3.78 9.23
C VAL A 41 17.99 3.93 8.04
N LEU A 42 19.15 3.26 8.07
CA LEU A 42 20.16 3.35 6.99
C LEU A 42 19.68 2.78 5.65
N ILE A 43 18.74 1.83 5.69
CA ILE A 43 18.21 1.17 4.48
C ILE A 43 16.77 1.59 4.17
N LEU A 44 16.25 2.65 4.79
CA LEU A 44 14.84 3.04 4.65
C LEU A 44 14.44 3.30 3.19
N GLU A 45 15.28 3.98 2.43
CA GLU A 45 15.03 4.26 1.01
C GLU A 45 15.01 2.98 0.16
N GLN A 46 15.82 1.98 0.51
CA GLN A 46 15.85 0.68 -0.14
C GLN A 46 14.60 -0.12 0.22
N ILE A 47 14.15 -0.07 1.48
CA ILE A 47 12.88 -0.67 1.91
C ILE A 47 11.71 -0.03 1.15
N LYS A 48 11.69 1.31 1.00
CA LYS A 48 10.69 2.04 0.21
C LYS A 48 10.72 1.67 -1.28
N ARG A 49 11.90 1.40 -1.85
CA ARG A 49 12.03 0.94 -3.24
C ARG A 49 11.44 -0.45 -3.49
N VAL A 50 11.44 -1.32 -2.47
CA VAL A 50 10.92 -2.69 -2.60
C VAL A 50 9.42 -2.77 -2.30
N ARG A 51 8.92 -1.98 -1.34
CA ARG A 51 7.46 -1.84 -1.10
C ARG A 51 6.84 -0.87 -2.10
N ARG A 52 6.47 -1.38 -3.28
CA ARG A 52 5.81 -0.59 -4.33
C ARG A 52 4.38 -0.16 -3.99
N PHE A 53 3.68 -0.95 -3.18
CA PHE A 53 2.32 -0.67 -2.73
C PHE A 53 2.23 -0.80 -1.22
N ASP A 54 1.59 0.19 -0.59
CA ASP A 54 1.19 0.13 0.79
C ASP A 54 -0.02 -0.82 0.98
N PRO A 55 -0.37 -1.15 2.23
CA PRO A 55 -1.53 -1.97 2.54
C PRO A 55 -2.87 -1.55 1.93
N TYR A 56 -3.16 -0.25 1.93
CA TYR A 56 -4.40 0.29 1.37
C TYR A 56 -4.37 0.16 -0.15
N GLU A 57 -3.21 0.39 -0.77
CA GLU A 57 -3.01 0.23 -2.22
C GLU A 57 -3.12 -1.24 -2.66
N LEU A 58 -2.69 -2.19 -1.82
CA LEU A 58 -2.85 -3.63 -2.06
C LEU A 58 -4.29 -4.13 -1.91
N GLU A 59 -5.13 -3.43 -1.16
CA GLU A 59 -6.58 -3.68 -1.11
C GLU A 59 -7.29 -2.99 -2.29
N ALA A 60 -6.85 -1.77 -2.62
CA ALA A 60 -7.44 -0.94 -3.67
C ALA A 60 -7.45 -1.62 -5.06
N ARG A 61 -6.45 -2.46 -5.36
CA ARG A 61 -6.40 -3.25 -6.61
C ARG A 61 -7.61 -4.17 -6.83
N LEU A 62 -8.39 -4.50 -5.80
CA LEU A 62 -9.66 -5.23 -5.97
C LEU A 62 -10.66 -4.40 -6.78
N GLY A 63 -10.74 -3.08 -6.54
CA GLY A 63 -11.58 -2.19 -7.33
C GLY A 63 -11.11 -2.09 -8.79
N GLY A 64 -9.79 -2.12 -9.02
CA GLY A 64 -9.24 -2.21 -10.37
C GLY A 64 -9.60 -3.52 -11.08
N MET A 65 -9.55 -4.65 -10.37
CA MET A 65 -9.95 -5.96 -10.89
C MET A 65 -11.45 -6.00 -11.25
N GLU A 66 -12.31 -5.49 -10.37
CA GLU A 66 -13.76 -5.40 -10.61
C GLU A 66 -14.08 -4.50 -11.80
N ALA A 67 -13.39 -3.37 -11.94
CA ALA A 67 -13.55 -2.46 -13.07
C ALA A 67 -13.04 -3.05 -14.40
N ALA A 68 -12.06 -3.95 -14.36
CA ALA A 68 -11.49 -4.60 -15.53
C ALA A 68 -12.41 -5.67 -16.14
N GLY A 69 -13.16 -6.39 -15.30
CA GLY A 69 -13.98 -7.54 -15.71
C GLY A 69 -14.89 -7.28 -16.92
N PRO A 70 -15.76 -6.25 -16.88
CA PRO A 70 -16.67 -5.95 -18.00
C PRO A 70 -15.96 -5.67 -19.32
N LEU A 71 -14.77 -5.07 -19.27
CA LEU A 71 -13.99 -4.75 -20.48
C LEU A 71 -13.30 -5.99 -21.05
N VAL A 72 -12.91 -6.94 -20.22
CA VAL A 72 -12.40 -8.25 -20.67
C VAL A 72 -13.52 -9.06 -21.31
N ASP A 73 -14.73 -9.00 -20.76
CA ASP A 73 -15.91 -9.65 -21.34
C ASP A 73 -16.29 -9.02 -22.70
N GLU A 74 -16.12 -7.70 -22.85
CA GLU A 74 -16.46 -6.95 -24.07
C GLU A 74 -15.39 -7.04 -25.17
N PHE A 75 -14.12 -6.84 -24.83
CA PHE A 75 -13.01 -6.75 -25.78
C PHE A 75 -12.25 -8.07 -25.95
N GLY A 76 -12.52 -9.08 -25.11
CA GLY A 76 -11.83 -10.37 -25.12
C GLY A 76 -10.60 -10.41 -24.19
N SER A 77 -10.09 -11.60 -23.90
CA SER A 77 -9.02 -11.78 -22.90
C SER A 77 -7.60 -11.54 -23.42
N ASP A 78 -7.40 -11.40 -24.73
CA ASP A 78 -6.07 -11.17 -25.31
C ASP A 78 -5.83 -9.68 -25.56
N LEU A 79 -5.05 -9.07 -24.67
CA LEU A 79 -4.68 -7.65 -24.74
C LEU A 79 -3.88 -7.31 -26.01
N ALA A 80 -3.23 -8.28 -26.65
CA ALA A 80 -2.46 -8.05 -27.88
C ALA A 80 -3.36 -7.84 -29.11
N GLU A 81 -4.62 -8.27 -29.05
CA GLU A 81 -5.60 -8.11 -30.12
C GLU A 81 -6.36 -6.77 -30.04
N TRP A 82 -6.18 -6.03 -28.94
CA TRP A 82 -6.89 -4.79 -28.70
C TRP A 82 -6.29 -3.61 -29.46
N SER A 83 -7.15 -2.67 -29.85
CA SER A 83 -6.71 -1.37 -30.34
C SER A 83 -6.06 -0.55 -29.22
N GLU A 84 -5.22 0.42 -29.59
CA GLU A 84 -4.61 1.35 -28.64
C GLU A 84 -5.68 2.07 -27.79
N GLU A 85 -6.81 2.45 -28.41
CA GLU A 85 -7.92 3.07 -27.71
C GLU A 85 -8.54 2.15 -26.65
N GLN A 86 -8.78 0.88 -26.98
CA GLN A 86 -9.29 -0.12 -26.04
C GLN A 86 -8.34 -0.31 -24.85
N VAL A 87 -7.03 -0.37 -25.11
CA VAL A 87 -6.01 -0.48 -24.05
C VAL A 87 -6.03 0.76 -23.14
N LEU A 88 -6.15 1.97 -23.70
CA LEU A 88 -6.21 3.19 -22.90
C LEU A 88 -7.48 3.27 -22.06
N ILE A 89 -8.63 2.86 -22.61
CA ILE A 89 -9.91 2.75 -21.88
C ILE A 89 -9.75 1.78 -20.70
N PHE A 90 -9.15 0.62 -20.94
CA PHE A 90 -8.94 -0.40 -19.92
C PHE A 90 -8.00 0.05 -18.80
N CYS A 91 -6.84 0.62 -19.16
CA CYS A 91 -5.92 1.21 -18.20
C CYS A 91 -6.60 2.31 -17.37
N GLY A 92 -7.41 3.16 -18.01
CA GLY A 92 -8.18 4.20 -17.34
C GLY A 92 -9.22 3.63 -16.36
N ALA A 93 -9.93 2.57 -16.76
CA ALA A 93 -10.91 1.89 -15.91
C ALA A 93 -10.26 1.26 -14.68
N ILE A 94 -9.15 0.54 -14.86
CA ILE A 94 -8.37 -0.04 -13.75
C ILE A 94 -7.90 1.05 -12.80
N TRP A 95 -7.29 2.12 -13.33
CA TRP A 95 -6.76 3.20 -12.50
C TRP A 95 -7.87 3.86 -11.67
N LYS A 96 -9.02 4.13 -12.31
CA LYS A 96 -10.19 4.70 -11.64
C LYS A 96 -10.74 3.76 -10.57
N GLY A 97 -10.88 2.46 -10.88
CA GLY A 97 -11.35 1.45 -9.93
C GLY A 97 -10.45 1.35 -8.69
N CYS A 98 -9.12 1.34 -8.87
CA CYS A 98 -8.17 1.41 -7.77
C CYS A 98 -8.35 2.68 -6.93
N ALA A 99 -8.42 3.84 -7.57
CA ALA A 99 -8.55 5.12 -6.87
C ALA A 99 -9.88 5.22 -6.08
N ASP A 100 -10.97 4.71 -6.64
CA ASP A 100 -12.29 4.74 -5.99
C ASP A 100 -12.32 3.79 -4.79
N LYS A 101 -11.77 2.57 -4.91
CA LYS A 101 -11.64 1.65 -3.78
C LYS A 101 -10.73 2.18 -2.69
N LEU A 102 -9.59 2.80 -3.05
CA LEU A 102 -8.70 3.43 -2.08
C LEU A 102 -9.43 4.50 -1.25
N ARG A 103 -10.21 5.37 -1.91
CA ARG A 103 -11.01 6.39 -1.24
C ARG A 103 -12.09 5.78 -0.34
N GLU A 104 -12.71 4.68 -0.76
CA GLU A 104 -13.68 3.95 0.06
C GLU A 104 -13.04 3.39 1.33
N VAL A 105 -11.92 2.67 1.22
CA VAL A 105 -11.22 2.07 2.37
C VAL A 105 -10.76 3.14 3.35
N ILE A 106 -10.18 4.24 2.86
CA ILE A 106 -9.78 5.38 3.69
C ILE A 106 -11.00 5.98 4.42
N ARG A 107 -12.12 6.21 3.71
CA ARG A 107 -13.33 6.79 4.29
C ARG A 107 -13.97 5.87 5.33
N ALA A 108 -13.93 4.56 5.12
CA ALA A 108 -14.46 3.58 6.05
C ALA A 108 -13.65 3.48 7.35
N GLY A 109 -12.46 4.09 7.41
CA GLY A 109 -11.56 3.98 8.55
C GLY A 109 -11.14 2.54 8.85
N GLN A 110 -11.30 1.65 7.87
CA GLN A 110 -10.97 0.25 8.01
C GLN A 110 -9.46 0.10 7.80
N PRO A 111 -8.72 -0.41 8.80
CA PRO A 111 -7.35 -0.81 8.54
C PRO A 111 -7.39 -1.94 7.49
N PRO A 112 -6.52 -1.92 6.47
CA PRO A 112 -6.49 -2.94 5.41
C PRO A 112 -6.03 -4.33 5.91
N PHE A 113 -5.93 -4.53 7.23
CA PHE A 113 -5.75 -5.79 7.95
C PHE A 113 -5.86 -5.59 9.46
#